data_AF-A0A2P1PPW3-F1
#
_entry.id   AF-A0A2P1PPW3-F1
#
_cell.length_a   1.000
_cell.length_b   1.000
_cell.length_c   1.000
_cell.angle_alpha   90.00
_cell.angle_beta   90.00
_cell.angle_gamma   90.00
#
_symmetry.space_group_name_H-M   'P 1'
#
loop_
_entity.id
_entity.type
_entity.pdbx_description
1 polymer ?
#
loop_
_entity_poly.entity_id
_entity_poly.type
_entity_poly.pdbx_seq_one_letter_code
_entity_poly.pdbx_strand_id
1 'polypeptide(L)'
;MGRWRPPQARSTAIITADGHLRLKQELDHLWRTVRPEVVRALAAAAAEGDRSENAEYTYRKKQLGEIDRRVRYLSKRIPALRIAPPAPTDQTVVFFGATVELEDEAGKRLIYRVVGPDETHASKGWISVDSPMARAMLKKRVDDEFQAQLPGGEMSFVILAVRYEARESQLVDAGLMPDLLEIDLPDADDDLDDADSSDTDPGDTDDGGESGP
;
A
#
# COMPACT_ATOMS: atom_id res chain seq x y z
N MET A 1 29.25 30.66 11.04
CA MET A 1 28.42 30.72 9.81
C MET A 1 27.67 29.40 9.70
N GLY A 2 26.34 29.40 9.89
CA GLY A 2 25.53 28.19 9.71
C GLY A 2 25.60 27.75 8.25
N ARG A 3 25.95 26.48 7.99
CA ARG A 3 25.94 25.92 6.64
C ARG A 3 24.50 25.97 6.12
N TRP A 4 24.21 26.89 5.20
CA TRP A 4 22.96 26.87 4.45
C TRP A 4 22.84 25.52 3.76
N ARG A 5 21.81 24.77 4.12
CA ARG A 5 21.48 23.50 3.46
C ARG A 5 20.22 23.77 2.62
N PRO A 6 20.25 23.53 1.31
CA PRO A 6 19.06 23.68 0.49
C PRO A 6 17.94 22.78 1.06
N PRO A 7 16.68 23.24 0.98
CA PRO A 7 15.55 22.40 1.38
C PRO A 7 15.60 21.11 0.58
N GLN A 8 15.52 19.97 1.26
CA GLN A 8 15.49 18.69 0.57
C GLN A 8 14.22 18.61 -0.27
N ALA A 9 14.35 18.09 -1.49
CA ALA A 9 13.19 17.81 -2.34
C ALA A 9 12.17 16.99 -1.54
N ARG A 10 10.91 17.40 -1.58
CA ARG A 10 9.84 16.69 -0.86
C ARG A 10 9.75 15.29 -1.47
N SER A 11 9.89 14.27 -0.64
CA SER A 11 9.72 12.88 -1.07
C SER A 11 8.31 12.68 -1.64
N THR A 12 8.23 11.99 -2.78
CA THR A 12 6.96 11.72 -3.44
C THR A 12 5.99 11.08 -2.45
N ALA A 13 4.78 11.61 -2.36
CA ALA A 13 3.77 11.19 -1.39
C ALA A 13 2.89 10.05 -1.94
N ILE A 14 3.52 9.06 -2.56
CA ILE A 14 2.87 7.87 -3.10
C ILE A 14 3.34 6.64 -2.34
N ILE A 15 2.44 5.69 -2.10
CA ILE A 15 2.72 4.47 -1.35
C ILE A 15 1.89 3.31 -1.91
N THR A 16 2.38 2.07 -1.77
CA THR A 16 1.54 0.90 -2.05
C THR A 16 0.48 0.73 -0.95
N ALA A 17 -0.61 0.00 -1.25
CA ALA A 17 -1.64 -0.29 -0.27
C ALA A 17 -1.06 -1.08 0.93
N ASP A 18 -0.24 -2.08 0.65
CA ASP A 18 0.36 -2.96 1.64
C ASP A 18 1.34 -2.20 2.54
N GLY A 19 2.20 -1.35 1.98
CA GLY A 19 3.10 -0.57 2.82
C GLY A 19 2.37 0.51 3.60
N HIS A 20 1.28 1.08 3.09
CA HIS A 20 0.44 1.98 3.89
C HIS A 20 -0.17 1.25 5.11
N LEU A 21 -0.67 0.01 4.91
CA LEU A 21 -1.13 -0.83 6.01
C LEU A 21 0.00 -1.14 6.99
N ARG A 22 1.18 -1.52 6.49
CA ARG A 22 2.37 -1.81 7.31
C ARG A 22 2.80 -0.61 8.14
N LEU A 23 2.81 0.60 7.59
CA LEU A 23 3.15 1.82 8.33
C LEU A 23 2.12 2.13 9.42
N LYS A 24 0.83 1.88 9.16
CA LYS A 24 -0.23 2.03 10.17
C LYS A 24 -0.06 1.02 11.31
N GLN A 25 0.18 -0.25 10.97
CA GLN A 25 0.43 -1.31 11.96
C GLN A 25 1.69 -1.00 12.78
N GLU A 26 2.76 -0.53 12.13
CA GLU A 26 3.99 -0.10 12.81
C GLU A 26 3.70 1.04 13.80
N LEU A 27 2.97 2.07 13.38
CA LEU A 27 2.61 3.19 14.25
C LEU A 27 1.79 2.70 15.46
N ASP A 28 0.80 1.84 15.23
CA ASP A 28 -0.05 1.31 16.29
C ASP A 28 0.76 0.47 17.30
N HIS A 29 1.61 -0.43 16.80
CA HIS A 29 2.47 -1.27 17.62
C HIS A 29 3.45 -0.43 18.46
N LEU A 30 4.11 0.55 17.85
CA LEU A 30 5.01 1.47 18.55
C LEU A 30 4.28 2.24 19.66
N TRP A 31 3.07 2.72 19.39
CA TRP A 31 2.32 3.54 20.33
C TRP A 31 1.71 2.73 21.48
N ARG A 32 1.09 1.58 21.17
CA ARG A 32 0.31 0.79 22.13
C ARG A 32 1.14 -0.23 22.90
N THR A 33 2.23 -0.73 22.32
CA THR A 33 3.02 -1.83 22.89
C THR A 33 4.40 -1.34 23.30
N VAL A 34 5.23 -0.96 22.32
CA VAL A 34 6.66 -0.74 22.53
C VAL A 34 6.93 0.48 23.42
N ARG A 35 6.26 1.60 23.16
CA ARG A 35 6.47 2.84 23.93
C ARG A 35 6.12 2.67 25.42
N PRO A 36 4.93 2.14 25.80
CA PRO A 36 4.63 1.85 27.20
C PRO A 36 5.63 0.92 27.88
N GLU A 37 6.08 -0.13 27.20
CA GLU A 37 7.09 -1.07 27.72
C GLU A 37 8.42 -0.37 28.03
N VAL A 38 8.93 0.41 27.08
CA VAL A 38 10.20 1.14 27.27
C VAL A 38 10.07 2.19 28.36
N VAL A 39 8.93 2.86 28.50
CA VAL A 39 8.68 3.81 29.60
C VAL A 39 8.70 3.10 30.95
N ARG A 40 8.06 1.93 31.09
CA ARG A 40 8.12 1.13 32.32
C ARG A 40 9.54 0.68 32.64
N ALA A 41 10.27 0.17 31.65
CA ALA A 41 11.66 -0.26 31.81
C ALA A 41 12.59 0.92 32.21
N LEU A 42 12.40 2.09 31.59
CA LEU A 42 13.13 3.30 31.92
C LEU A 42 12.86 3.77 33.35
N ALA A 43 11.60 3.69 33.80
CA ALA A 43 11.22 4.03 35.17
C ALA A 43 11.83 3.06 36.19
N ALA A 44 11.85 1.76 35.88
CA ALA A 44 12.51 0.75 36.71
C ALA A 44 14.02 1.01 36.82
N ALA A 45 14.70 1.22 35.68
CA ALA A 45 16.12 1.56 35.67
C ALA A 45 16.43 2.87 36.43
N ALA A 46 15.52 3.85 36.39
CA ALA A 46 15.65 5.10 37.13
C ALA A 46 15.48 4.95 38.64
N ALA A 47 14.92 3.84 39.13
CA ALA A 47 14.75 3.52 40.54
C ALA A 47 15.94 2.73 41.12
N GLU A 48 16.81 2.17 40.28
CA GLU A 48 17.88 1.24 40.68
C GLU A 48 19.23 1.92 40.99
N GLY A 49 19.26 3.25 41.12
CA GLY A 49 20.44 3.99 41.59
C GLY A 49 20.72 5.28 40.84
N ASP A 50 22.00 5.66 40.77
CA ASP A 50 22.43 6.88 40.08
C ASP A 50 22.22 6.75 38.57
N ARG A 51 21.39 7.64 38.03
CA ARG A 51 21.02 7.68 36.60
C ARG A 51 22.20 7.98 35.68
N SER A 52 23.26 8.61 36.20
CA SER A 52 24.43 8.99 35.41
C SER A 52 25.40 7.83 35.17
N GLU A 53 25.38 6.83 36.04
CA GLU A 53 26.22 5.62 35.93
C GLU A 53 25.43 4.40 35.42
N ASN A 54 24.09 4.44 35.48
CA ASN A 54 23.26 3.34 35.02
C ASN A 54 23.21 3.24 33.47
N ALA A 55 23.91 2.24 32.94
CA ALA A 55 23.94 1.94 31.50
C ALA A 55 22.55 1.58 30.95
N GLU A 56 21.73 0.85 31.70
CA GLU A 56 20.37 0.46 31.30
C GLU A 56 19.49 1.70 31.15
N TYR A 57 19.56 2.65 32.10
CA TYR A 57 18.83 3.91 32.00
C TYR A 57 19.20 4.70 30.74
N THR A 58 20.51 4.83 30.46
CA THR A 58 21.00 5.54 29.27
C THR A 58 20.52 4.88 27.98
N TYR A 59 20.59 3.55 27.91
CA TYR A 59 20.09 2.78 26.78
C TYR A 59 18.58 2.96 26.57
N ARG A 60 17.76 2.75 27.61
CA ARG A 60 16.30 2.90 27.53
C ARG A 60 15.87 4.31 27.17
N LYS A 61 16.58 5.33 27.67
CA LYS A 61 16.32 6.73 27.31
C LYS A 61 16.58 6.99 25.83
N LYS A 62 17.67 6.43 25.28
CA LYS A 62 17.96 6.51 23.84
C LYS A 62 16.89 5.79 23.02
N GLN A 63 16.51 4.58 23.41
CA GLN A 63 15.44 3.82 22.76
C GLN A 63 14.12 4.59 22.73
N LEU A 64 13.70 5.16 23.86
CA LEU A 64 12.47 5.97 23.94
C LEU A 64 12.54 7.15 22.96
N GLY A 65 13.69 7.83 22.87
CA GLY A 65 13.90 8.92 21.93
C GLY A 65 13.79 8.48 20.46
N GLU A 66 14.28 7.30 20.11
CA GLU A 66 14.15 6.72 18.76
C GLU A 66 12.69 6.38 18.43
N ILE A 67 11.98 5.76 19.37
CA ILE A 67 10.54 5.45 19.24
C ILE A 67 9.72 6.72 19.06
N ASP A 68 9.90 7.72 19.92
CA ASP A 68 9.16 8.99 19.84
C ASP A 68 9.42 9.75 18.53
N ARG A 69 10.65 9.67 18.01
CA ARG A 69 10.98 10.23 16.68
C ARG A 69 10.25 9.48 15.58
N ARG A 70 10.24 8.15 15.61
CA ARG A 70 9.58 7.32 14.59
C ARG A 70 8.06 7.50 14.62
N VAL A 71 7.44 7.48 15.80
CA VAL A 71 6.02 7.79 15.98
C VAL A 71 5.68 9.15 15.40
N ARG A 72 6.41 10.20 15.79
CA ARG A 72 6.16 11.56 15.28
C ARG A 72 6.29 11.65 13.76
N TYR A 73 7.26 10.95 13.19
CA TYR A 73 7.41 10.86 11.74
C TYR A 73 6.18 10.22 11.10
N LEU A 74 5.81 9.02 11.54
CA LEU A 74 4.69 8.24 10.98
C LEU A 74 3.35 8.97 11.14
N SER A 75 3.07 9.55 12.32
CA SER A 75 1.83 10.31 12.57
C SER A 75 1.66 11.51 11.64
N LYS A 76 2.75 12.13 11.20
CA LYS A 76 2.70 13.24 10.23
C LYS A 76 2.71 12.76 8.78
N ARG A 77 3.44 11.69 8.50
CA ARG A 77 3.67 11.20 7.13
C ARG A 77 2.48 10.41 6.60
N ILE A 78 1.90 9.50 7.40
CA ILE A 78 0.80 8.63 6.97
C ILE A 78 -0.40 9.43 6.39
N PRO A 79 -0.90 10.49 7.05
CA PRO A 79 -2.03 11.26 6.50
C PRO A 79 -1.70 12.01 5.20
N ALA A 80 -0.41 12.27 4.93
CA ALA A 80 0.03 12.96 3.72
C ALA A 80 0.23 12.01 2.54
N LEU A 81 0.25 10.68 2.77
CA LEU A 81 0.49 9.68 1.74
C LEU A 81 -0.77 9.39 0.94
N ARG A 82 -0.59 9.19 -0.37
CA ARG A 82 -1.65 8.75 -1.29
C ARG A 82 -1.35 7.33 -1.74
N ILE A 83 -2.32 6.44 -1.55
CA ILE A 83 -2.22 5.06 -2.03
C ILE A 83 -2.25 5.09 -3.56
N ALA A 84 -1.30 4.40 -4.19
CA ALA A 84 -1.22 4.30 -5.64
C ALA A 84 -2.47 3.60 -6.22
N PRO A 85 -2.88 3.96 -7.45
CA PRO A 85 -3.92 3.22 -8.17
C PRO A 85 -3.49 1.75 -8.40
N PRO A 86 -4.45 0.86 -8.71
CA PRO A 86 -4.15 -0.53 -9.04
C PRO A 86 -3.19 -0.65 -10.23
N ALA A 87 -2.63 -1.85 -10.41
CA ALA A 87 -1.71 -2.14 -11.49
C ALA A 87 -2.30 -1.72 -12.86
N PRO A 88 -1.48 -1.16 -13.75
CA PRO A 88 -1.91 -0.77 -15.09
C PRO A 88 -2.34 -2.01 -15.90
N THR A 89 -3.28 -1.81 -16.81
CA THR A 89 -3.72 -2.87 -17.75
C THR A 89 -2.56 -3.37 -18.61
N ASP A 90 -1.67 -2.46 -19.00
CA ASP A 90 -0.46 -2.76 -19.74
C ASP A 90 0.69 -3.10 -18.78
N GLN A 91 0.92 -4.41 -18.59
CA GLN A 91 1.94 -4.92 -17.69
C GLN A 91 3.34 -4.99 -18.31
N THR A 92 3.51 -4.60 -19.58
CA THR A 92 4.83 -4.60 -20.22
C THR A 92 5.60 -3.31 -19.97
N VAL A 93 4.96 -2.28 -19.39
CA VAL A 93 5.54 -0.96 -19.13
C VAL A 93 5.89 -0.84 -17.66
N VAL A 94 7.03 -0.25 -17.34
CA VAL A 94 7.44 0.01 -15.96
C VAL A 94 6.71 1.22 -15.38
N PHE A 95 5.88 0.97 -14.38
CA PHE A 95 5.23 1.99 -13.54
C PHE A 95 5.46 1.71 -12.05
N PHE A 96 4.87 2.55 -11.20
CA PHE A 96 4.86 2.34 -9.75
C PHE A 96 4.30 0.95 -9.40
N GLY A 97 4.95 0.26 -8.46
CA GLY A 97 4.58 -1.09 -8.04
C GLY A 97 5.17 -2.21 -8.90
N ALA A 98 5.81 -1.89 -10.03
CA ALA A 98 6.44 -2.88 -10.89
C ALA A 98 7.66 -3.53 -10.22
N THR A 99 7.79 -4.83 -10.40
CA THR A 99 9.04 -5.58 -10.21
C THR A 99 9.69 -5.78 -11.57
N VAL A 100 10.89 -5.27 -11.72
CA VAL A 100 11.62 -5.20 -12.98
C VAL A 100 12.90 -6.02 -12.86
N GLU A 101 13.11 -6.89 -13.84
CA GLU A 101 14.35 -7.63 -14.03
C GLU A 101 15.18 -6.90 -15.09
N LEU A 102 16.42 -6.59 -14.72
CA LEU A 102 17.37 -5.83 -15.53
C LEU A 102 18.61 -6.67 -15.80
N GLU A 103 19.27 -6.41 -16.92
CA GLU A 103 20.62 -6.88 -17.21
C GLU A 103 21.54 -5.68 -17.44
N ASP A 104 22.75 -5.71 -16.86
CA ASP A 104 23.78 -4.71 -17.13
C ASP A 104 24.68 -5.12 -18.32
N GLU A 105 25.56 -4.21 -18.74
CA GLU A 105 26.51 -4.45 -19.85
C GLU A 105 27.45 -5.64 -19.63
N ALA A 106 27.63 -6.09 -18.38
CA ALA A 106 28.44 -7.25 -18.03
C ALA A 106 27.63 -8.56 -17.99
N GLY A 107 26.34 -8.53 -18.37
CA GLY A 107 25.44 -9.68 -18.35
C GLY A 107 24.92 -10.03 -16.96
N LYS A 108 25.08 -9.15 -15.96
CA LYS A 108 24.63 -9.40 -14.59
C LYS A 108 23.15 -9.03 -14.46
N ARG A 109 22.38 -9.96 -13.93
CA ARG A 109 20.95 -9.75 -13.65
C ARG A 109 20.71 -9.08 -12.31
N LEU A 110 19.80 -8.12 -12.31
CA LEU A 110 19.36 -7.35 -11.15
C LEU A 110 17.84 -7.34 -11.09
N ILE A 111 17.28 -7.43 -9.89
CA ILE A 111 15.83 -7.37 -9.69
C ILE A 111 15.53 -6.20 -8.76
N TYR A 112 14.67 -5.30 -9.23
CA TYR A 112 14.23 -4.14 -8.47
C TYR A 112 12.71 -4.00 -8.45
N ARG A 113 12.17 -3.57 -7.31
CA ARG A 113 10.76 -3.20 -7.18
C ARG A 113 10.63 -1.69 -6.96
N VAL A 114 9.84 -1.03 -7.79
CA VAL A 114 9.60 0.41 -7.68
C VAL A 114 8.50 0.67 -6.65
N VAL A 115 8.86 1.27 -5.52
CA VAL A 115 7.95 1.54 -4.38
C VAL A 115 8.03 3.00 -3.93
N GLY A 116 7.17 3.37 -2.97
CA GLY A 116 7.22 4.69 -2.37
C GLY A 116 8.51 4.91 -1.57
N PRO A 117 8.95 6.17 -1.37
CA PRO A 117 10.14 6.47 -0.57
C PRO A 117 10.09 5.90 0.86
N ASP A 118 8.88 5.76 1.40
CA ASP A 118 8.59 5.28 2.75
C ASP A 118 8.61 3.74 2.89
N GLU A 119 8.76 3.02 1.78
CA GLU A 119 8.68 1.56 1.70
C GLU A 119 9.98 0.91 1.22
N THR A 120 11.04 1.68 0.98
CA THR A 120 12.29 1.15 0.41
C THR A 120 12.97 0.11 1.30
N HIS A 121 13.63 -0.87 0.66
CA HIS A 121 14.32 -1.96 1.34
C HIS A 121 15.44 -2.50 0.45
N ALA A 122 16.68 -2.04 0.70
CA ALA A 122 17.83 -2.34 -0.16
C ALA A 122 18.10 -3.84 -0.32
N SER A 123 18.04 -4.63 0.75
CA SER A 123 18.27 -6.07 0.70
C SER A 123 17.20 -6.85 -0.09
N LYS A 124 16.00 -6.30 -0.25
CA LYS A 124 14.92 -6.89 -1.07
C LYS A 124 14.86 -6.31 -2.49
N GLY A 125 15.78 -5.41 -2.84
CA GLY A 125 15.74 -4.69 -4.12
C GLY A 125 14.59 -3.67 -4.23
N TRP A 126 13.99 -3.23 -3.12
CA TRP A 126 12.90 -2.25 -3.16
C TRP A 126 13.47 -0.83 -3.22
N ILE A 127 13.30 -0.18 -4.36
CA ILE A 127 13.87 1.15 -4.65
C ILE A 127 12.77 2.21 -4.67
N SER A 128 13.14 3.42 -4.25
CA SER A 128 12.22 4.56 -4.30
C SER A 128 11.94 4.95 -5.74
N VAL A 129 10.70 5.32 -6.05
CA VAL A 129 10.32 6.00 -7.29
C VAL A 129 11.14 7.27 -7.55
N ASP A 130 11.67 7.90 -6.51
CA ASP A 130 12.52 9.10 -6.60
C ASP A 130 14.00 8.77 -6.92
N SER A 131 14.38 7.48 -6.93
CA SER A 131 15.76 7.06 -7.18
C SER A 131 16.17 7.28 -8.65
N PRO A 132 17.46 7.56 -8.95
CA PRO A 132 17.93 7.71 -10.33
C PRO A 132 17.60 6.50 -11.21
N MET A 133 17.74 5.30 -10.63
CA MET A 133 17.44 4.04 -11.29
C MET A 133 15.96 3.91 -11.66
N ALA A 134 15.05 4.14 -10.70
CA ALA A 134 13.61 4.10 -10.96
C ALA A 134 13.20 5.16 -11.99
N ARG A 135 13.72 6.39 -11.86
CA ARG A 135 13.43 7.49 -12.79
C ARG A 135 13.86 7.21 -14.23
N ALA A 136 14.96 6.49 -14.42
CA ALA A 136 15.47 6.16 -15.74
C ALA A 136 14.64 5.06 -16.44
N MET A 137 14.14 4.09 -15.68
CA MET A 137 13.31 2.99 -16.22
C MET A 137 11.81 3.31 -16.30
N LEU A 138 11.32 4.34 -15.59
CA LEU A 138 9.88 4.67 -15.60
C LEU A 138 9.39 4.93 -17.03
N LYS A 139 8.23 4.34 -17.37
CA LYS A 139 7.58 4.37 -18.70
C LYS A 139 8.32 3.65 -19.82
N LYS A 140 9.42 2.95 -19.51
CA LYS A 140 10.09 2.03 -20.44
C LYS A 140 9.37 0.70 -20.48
N ARG A 141 9.55 -0.07 -21.56
CA ARG A 141 8.94 -1.37 -21.77
C ARG A 141 9.96 -2.51 -21.64
N VAL A 142 9.46 -3.74 -21.58
CA VAL A 142 10.27 -4.94 -21.82
C VAL A 142 11.01 -4.77 -23.15
N ASP A 143 12.28 -5.20 -23.16
CA ASP A 143 13.26 -5.07 -24.24
C ASP A 143 13.77 -3.64 -24.52
N ASP A 144 13.33 -2.63 -23.77
CA ASP A 144 13.93 -1.29 -23.86
C ASP A 144 15.28 -1.21 -23.12
N GLU A 145 16.18 -0.41 -23.69
CA GLU A 145 17.43 0.02 -23.04
C GLU A 145 17.29 1.40 -22.38
N PHE A 146 17.99 1.59 -21.26
CA PHE A 146 18.11 2.88 -20.60
C PHE A 146 19.46 3.05 -19.88
N GLN A 147 19.85 4.30 -19.65
CA GLN A 147 21.05 4.66 -18.90
C GLN A 147 20.68 5.24 -17.55
N ALA A 148 21.42 4.86 -16.50
CA ALA A 148 21.22 5.38 -15.15
C ALA A 148 22.52 5.92 -14.56
N GLN A 149 22.43 7.09 -13.94
CA GLN A 149 23.56 7.68 -13.21
C GLN A 149 23.72 7.01 -11.85
N LEU A 150 24.80 6.26 -11.69
CA LEU A 150 25.19 5.61 -10.44
C LEU A 150 26.41 6.33 -9.83
N PRO A 151 26.70 6.10 -8.53
CA PRO A 151 27.91 6.67 -7.89
C PRO A 151 29.22 6.27 -8.60
N GLY A 152 29.25 5.13 -9.28
CA GLY A 152 30.40 4.63 -10.04
C GLY A 152 30.50 5.13 -11.48
N GLY A 153 29.54 5.92 -11.96
CA GLY A 153 29.46 6.37 -13.35
C GLY A 153 28.09 6.13 -13.96
N GLU A 154 27.94 6.48 -15.24
CA GLU A 154 26.79 6.10 -16.04
C GLU A 154 26.91 4.64 -16.45
N MET A 155 25.80 3.90 -16.44
CA MET A 155 25.76 2.49 -16.77
C MET A 155 24.47 2.20 -17.55
N SER A 156 24.56 1.38 -18.59
CA SER A 156 23.41 0.98 -19.41
C SER A 156 22.78 -0.30 -18.89
N PHE A 157 21.46 -0.39 -19.00
CA PHE A 157 20.66 -1.52 -18.58
C PHE A 157 19.62 -1.87 -19.64
N VAL A 158 19.31 -3.16 -19.76
CA VAL A 158 18.21 -3.69 -20.58
C VAL A 158 17.11 -4.22 -19.67
N ILE A 159 15.85 -3.93 -19.99
CA ILE A 159 14.70 -4.46 -19.25
C ILE A 159 14.34 -5.84 -19.80
N LEU A 160 14.61 -6.89 -19.02
CA LEU A 160 14.32 -8.27 -19.40
C LEU A 160 12.87 -8.66 -19.13
N ALA A 161 12.30 -8.19 -18.02
CA ALA A 161 10.93 -8.51 -17.64
C ALA A 161 10.33 -7.45 -16.72
N VAL A 162 9.01 -7.26 -16.85
CA VAL A 162 8.20 -6.44 -15.95
C VAL A 162 7.09 -7.30 -15.38
N ARG A 163 6.96 -7.32 -14.07
CA ARG A 163 5.95 -8.09 -13.34
C ARG A 163 5.23 -7.19 -12.35
N TYR A 164 3.91 -7.28 -12.34
CA TYR A 164 3.07 -6.72 -11.30
C TYR A 164 2.57 -7.86 -10.43
N GLU A 165 2.83 -7.81 -9.13
CA GLU A 165 2.21 -8.76 -8.21
C GLU A 165 0.71 -8.45 -8.19
N ALA A 166 -0.11 -9.41 -8.65
CA ALA A 166 -1.55 -9.33 -8.49
C ALA A 166 -1.87 -9.31 -6.99
N ARG A 167 -2.86 -8.49 -6.59
CA ARG A 167 -3.37 -8.43 -5.21
C ARG A 167 -3.82 -9.80 -4.67
N GLU A 168 -4.01 -10.80 -5.52
CA GLU A 168 -4.46 -12.15 -5.16
C GLU A 168 -3.49 -12.92 -4.26
N SER A 169 -2.18 -12.76 -4.42
CA SER A 169 -1.22 -13.60 -3.68
C SER A 169 -1.15 -13.33 -2.17
N GLN A 170 -1.70 -12.21 -1.69
CA GLN A 170 -1.71 -11.87 -0.26
C GLN A 170 -3.03 -12.23 0.46
N LEU A 171 -4.11 -12.58 -0.25
CA LEU A 171 -5.31 -13.11 0.42
C LEU A 171 -5.08 -14.55 0.91
N VAL A 172 -4.30 -15.34 0.17
CA VAL A 172 -3.99 -16.75 0.49
C VAL A 172 -2.98 -16.87 1.64
N ASP A 173 -1.93 -16.04 1.65
CA ASP A 173 -0.90 -16.07 2.72
C ASP A 173 -1.34 -15.36 4.01
N ALA A 174 -2.39 -14.52 3.97
CA ALA A 174 -2.96 -13.85 5.14
C ALA A 174 -4.10 -14.63 5.82
N GLY A 175 -4.50 -15.80 5.28
CA GLY A 175 -5.57 -16.62 5.88
C GLY A 175 -6.97 -16.01 5.83
N LEU A 176 -7.27 -15.15 4.85
CA LEU A 176 -8.62 -14.64 4.57
C LEU A 176 -8.90 -14.82 3.07
N MET A 177 -9.75 -15.67 2.51
CA MET A 177 -10.83 -16.60 2.91
C MET A 177 -11.00 -17.61 1.72
N PRO A 178 -11.84 -18.66 1.81
CA PRO A 178 -13.12 -18.54 1.12
C PRO A 178 -14.25 -19.21 1.90
N ASP A 179 -15.16 -18.41 2.46
CA ASP A 179 -16.51 -18.87 2.75
C ASP A 179 -17.48 -17.70 2.52
N LEU A 180 -17.70 -17.40 1.25
CA LEU A 180 -18.80 -16.54 0.77
C LEU A 180 -19.05 -16.82 -0.72
N LEU A 181 -19.16 -18.11 -1.03
CA LEU A 181 -19.90 -18.62 -2.18
C LEU A 181 -21.00 -19.57 -1.66
N GLU A 182 -21.80 -19.07 -0.71
CA GLU A 182 -23.17 -19.55 -0.50
C GLU A 182 -24.07 -18.31 -0.42
N ILE A 183 -24.25 -17.66 -1.57
CA ILE A 183 -25.56 -17.09 -1.83
C ILE A 183 -26.31 -18.23 -2.49
N ASP A 184 -27.00 -19.00 -1.66
CA ASP A 184 -28.07 -19.91 -2.04
C ASP A 184 -29.12 -19.07 -2.77
N LEU A 185 -29.00 -19.02 -4.10
CA LEU A 185 -30.11 -18.62 -4.95
C LEU A 185 -31.11 -19.77 -4.82
N PRO A 186 -32.31 -19.57 -4.26
CA PRO A 186 -33.30 -20.63 -4.28
C PRO A 186 -33.58 -20.97 -5.75
N ASP A 187 -33.35 -22.25 -6.09
CA ASP A 187 -33.85 -22.86 -7.31
C ASP A 187 -35.36 -22.58 -7.39
N ALA A 188 -35.74 -21.72 -8.32
CA ALA A 188 -37.12 -21.40 -8.62
C ALA A 188 -37.42 -21.80 -10.07
N ASP A 189 -37.26 -23.09 -10.35
CA ASP A 189 -38.04 -23.87 -11.31
C ASP A 189 -38.54 -25.07 -10.46
N ASP A 190 -39.80 -25.48 -10.39
CA ASP A 190 -40.87 -25.41 -11.36
C ASP A 190 -42.20 -25.77 -10.63
N ASP A 191 -43.31 -25.52 -11.31
CA ASP A 191 -44.64 -26.13 -11.10
C ASP A 191 -45.55 -25.58 -10.00
N LEU A 192 -46.57 -24.80 -10.44
CA LEU A 192 -47.97 -25.18 -10.29
C LEU A 192 -48.85 -24.34 -11.25
N ASP A 193 -49.22 -24.99 -12.35
CA ASP A 193 -50.54 -25.06 -12.99
C ASP A 193 -51.33 -23.79 -13.34
N ASP A 194 -51.51 -23.65 -14.67
CA ASP A 194 -52.80 -23.57 -15.36
C ASP A 194 -53.90 -22.65 -14.81
N ALA A 195 -54.09 -21.52 -15.48
CA ALA A 195 -55.41 -21.12 -15.99
C ALA A 195 -55.29 -20.05 -17.07
N ASP A 196 -55.24 -20.51 -18.31
CA ASP A 196 -55.71 -19.76 -19.48
C ASP A 196 -57.25 -19.65 -19.40
N SER A 197 -57.80 -18.44 -19.47
CA SER A 197 -59.04 -18.18 -20.20
C SER A 197 -59.33 -16.67 -20.26
N SER A 198 -59.29 -16.20 -21.50
CA SER A 198 -60.08 -15.13 -22.09
C SER A 198 -61.44 -14.87 -21.41
N ASP A 199 -61.84 -13.60 -21.34
CA ASP A 199 -63.10 -13.07 -21.93
C ASP A 199 -63.48 -11.74 -21.28
N THR A 200 -63.30 -10.62 -21.97
CA THR A 200 -64.27 -9.89 -22.83
C THR A 200 -64.76 -8.63 -22.12
N ASP A 201 -64.38 -7.47 -22.67
CA ASP A 201 -65.04 -6.17 -22.48
C ASP A 201 -66.44 -6.22 -23.12
N PRO A 202 -67.50 -5.68 -22.49
CA PRO A 202 -67.92 -4.34 -22.94
C PRO A 202 -68.59 -3.47 -21.86
N GLY A 203 -68.24 -2.18 -21.86
CA GLY A 203 -69.16 -1.10 -22.27
C GLY A 203 -70.36 -0.68 -21.40
N ASP A 204 -70.64 0.64 -21.49
CA ASP A 204 -71.88 1.36 -21.13
C ASP A 204 -72.23 1.45 -19.64
N THR A 205 -72.77 2.53 -19.05
CA THR A 205 -73.25 3.88 -19.43
C THR A 205 -73.35 4.64 -18.09
N ASP A 206 -72.89 5.89 -18.00
CA ASP A 206 -73.70 7.11 -18.00
C ASP A 206 -74.57 7.39 -16.74
N ASP A 207 -74.52 8.66 -16.37
CA ASP A 207 -75.54 9.48 -15.71
C ASP A 207 -75.60 9.70 -14.17
N GLY A 208 -75.85 10.97 -13.84
CA GLY A 208 -76.37 11.51 -12.58
C GLY A 208 -75.33 11.79 -11.48
N GLY A 209 -75.08 13.00 -10.99
CA GLY A 209 -76.00 14.13 -10.81
C GLY A 209 -76.28 14.34 -9.31
N GLU A 210 -76.07 15.58 -8.86
CA GLU A 210 -76.70 16.26 -7.71
C GLU A 210 -76.22 16.05 -6.24
N SER A 211 -75.64 17.15 -5.72
CA SER A 211 -76.19 18.03 -4.69
C SER A 211 -76.44 17.53 -3.25
N GLY A 212 -75.59 18.03 -2.33
CA GLY A 212 -75.97 18.61 -1.02
C GLY A 212 -76.15 17.67 0.17
N PRO A 213 -76.38 18.20 1.40
CA PRO A 213 -76.40 19.61 1.83
C PRO A 213 -75.08 20.14 2.43
#